data_AF-A0A7K9HW90-F1
#
_entry.id   AF-A0A7K9HW90-F1
#
_cell.length_a   1.000
_cell.length_b   1.000
_cell.length_c   1.000
_cell.angle_alpha   90.00
_cell.angle_beta   90.00
_cell.angle_gamma   90.00
#
_symmetry.space_group_name_H-M   'P 1'
#
loop_
_entity.id
_entity.type
_entity.pdbx_description
1 polymer ?
#
loop_
_entity_poly.entity_id
_entity_poly.type
_entity_poly.pdbx_seq_one_letter_code
_entity_poly.pdbx_strand_id
1 'polypeptide(L)'
;MELKVWVDGVQRIVCGVTEVTTCQEVVIALAQAIGRTGRYTLIEKWRDTERHLAPHENPIVSLNKWGQYARDVQLILRRTGPSLSERPTSDSVARIPERTLYRQSLPPLAKLRPPNDKAMKRREPKRKSLTFTGGAKGLMDIFGKSKEYEFKQKVLNCKTTVEELKKLIHLQTEKLQCIEKQLESNEAEIHYWEQKCNSSLEEEILKLEQKIKRNEVEIEEEEFWENELQIEQENEKQLKEQLQEMRQRILECENKLKDYMAQIHNMESGLEAEKLQREVQESQVNEEEIKEKIEKVKGEIDVQGQQSLRLENGIKAVERSLGQATKRLQDREQELEQLTKELRQVNLQQFIQQTGTKVTVLPADPVEVEAPHVELEREPPFQSGSLKRPGSSRQLPSNLRILQNPLSSGFNPEAIYV
;
A
#
# COMPACT_ATOMS: atom_id res chain seq x y z
N MET A 1 -0.27 -11.47 43.13
CA MET A 1 0.36 -12.15 41.97
C MET A 1 0.61 -11.12 40.88
N GLU A 2 1.44 -11.44 39.89
CA GLU A 2 1.68 -10.60 38.71
C GLU A 2 0.99 -11.19 37.50
N LEU A 3 0.19 -10.39 36.79
CA LEU A 3 -0.55 -10.83 35.62
C LEU A 3 0.01 -10.14 34.36
N LYS A 4 0.45 -10.94 33.38
CA LYS A 4 0.98 -10.45 32.11
C LYS A 4 -0.15 -10.30 31.10
N VAL A 5 -0.39 -9.08 30.63
CA VAL A 5 -1.47 -8.75 29.67
C VAL A 5 -0.91 -7.94 28.50
N TRP A 6 -1.25 -8.33 27.28
CA TRP A 6 -0.91 -7.62 26.06
C TRP A 6 -1.93 -6.51 25.80
N VAL A 7 -1.45 -5.27 25.64
CA VAL A 7 -2.25 -4.09 25.33
C VAL A 7 -1.62 -3.40 24.13
N ASP A 8 -2.36 -3.25 23.04
CA ASP A 8 -1.90 -2.60 21.79
C ASP A 8 -0.53 -3.10 21.29
N GLY A 9 -0.28 -4.42 21.41
CA GLY A 9 0.98 -5.05 20.97
C GLY A 9 2.13 -4.97 21.98
N VAL A 10 1.93 -4.35 23.15
CA VAL A 10 2.94 -4.26 24.22
C VAL A 10 2.51 -5.06 25.44
N GLN A 11 3.42 -5.87 26.00
CA GLN A 11 3.16 -6.61 27.23
C GLN A 11 3.26 -5.69 28.45
N ARG A 12 2.19 -5.62 29.24
CA ARG A 12 2.12 -4.90 30.52
C ARG A 12 1.91 -5.88 31.67
N ILE A 13 2.42 -5.52 32.85
CA ILE A 13 2.30 -6.33 34.06
C ILE A 13 1.36 -5.61 35.01
N VAL A 14 0.29 -6.29 35.44
CA VAL A 14 -0.61 -5.81 36.49
C VAL A 14 -0.15 -6.43 37.81
N CYS A 15 0.31 -5.58 38.73
CA CYS A 15 0.69 -5.98 40.08
C CYS A 15 -0.52 -5.97 41.02
N GLY A 16 -0.54 -6.88 41.99
CA GLY A 16 -1.57 -6.91 43.04
C GLY A 16 -2.84 -7.70 42.69
N VAL A 17 -2.84 -8.45 41.58
CA VAL A 17 -3.98 -9.29 41.20
C VAL A 17 -4.05 -10.51 42.13
N THR A 18 -5.26 -10.83 42.60
CA THR A 18 -5.57 -11.98 43.46
C THR A 18 -6.60 -12.89 42.80
N GLU A 19 -6.81 -14.10 43.32
CA GLU A 19 -7.79 -15.04 42.76
C GLU A 19 -9.23 -14.52 42.77
N VAL A 20 -9.53 -13.55 43.64
CA VAL A 20 -10.85 -12.90 43.78
C VAL A 20 -11.02 -11.74 42.81
N THR A 21 -9.93 -11.17 42.29
CA THR A 21 -9.95 -10.04 41.36
C THR A 21 -10.68 -10.45 40.08
N THR A 22 -11.64 -9.64 39.64
CA THR A 22 -12.45 -9.93 38.45
C THR A 22 -11.78 -9.41 37.17
N CYS A 23 -12.15 -9.97 36.01
CA CYS A 23 -11.68 -9.46 34.73
C CYS A 23 -12.09 -8.00 34.54
N GLN A 24 -13.26 -7.60 35.04
CA GLN A 24 -13.71 -6.21 35.03
C GLN A 24 -12.73 -5.27 35.76
N GLU A 25 -12.30 -5.61 36.97
CA GLU A 25 -11.35 -4.78 37.74
C GLU A 25 -10.01 -4.65 37.02
N VAL A 26 -9.48 -5.74 36.48
CA VAL A 26 -8.22 -5.74 35.72
C VAL A 26 -8.34 -4.89 34.45
N VAL A 27 -9.46 -5.04 33.73
CA VAL A 27 -9.76 -4.25 32.53
C VAL A 27 -9.85 -2.77 32.86
N ILE A 28 -10.54 -2.38 33.93
CA ILE A 28 -10.67 -0.99 34.36
C ILE A 28 -9.30 -0.43 34.76
N ALA A 29 -8.52 -1.16 35.55
CA ALA A 29 -7.18 -0.73 35.97
C ALA A 29 -6.25 -0.52 34.78
N LEU A 30 -6.27 -1.44 33.81
CA LEU A 30 -5.50 -1.30 32.58
C LEU A 30 -5.97 -0.12 31.74
N ALA A 31 -7.29 0.04 31.56
CA ALA A 31 -7.90 1.16 30.81
C ALA A 31 -7.55 2.53 31.44
N GLN A 32 -7.58 2.62 32.77
CA GLN A 32 -7.17 3.81 33.50
C GLN A 32 -5.67 4.09 33.35
N ALA A 33 -4.82 3.06 33.44
CA ALA A 33 -3.37 3.20 33.29
C ALA A 33 -2.94 3.58 31.86
N ILE A 34 -3.71 3.21 30.84
CA ILE A 34 -3.49 3.66 29.44
C ILE A 34 -4.13 5.03 29.16
N GLY A 35 -4.91 5.59 30.09
CA GLY A 35 -5.61 6.86 29.90
C GLY A 35 -6.71 6.83 28.84
N ARG A 36 -7.18 5.64 28.44
CA ARG A 36 -8.21 5.45 27.43
C ARG A 36 -9.44 4.82 28.08
N THR A 37 -10.56 5.53 28.06
CA THR A 37 -11.83 5.04 28.60
C THR A 37 -12.67 4.43 27.48
N GLY A 38 -13.24 3.25 27.71
CA GLY A 38 -13.98 2.54 26.66
C GLY A 38 -14.47 1.17 27.11
N ARG A 39 -15.17 0.47 26.21
CA ARG A 39 -15.57 -0.92 26.44
C ARG A 39 -14.45 -1.85 26.04
N TYR A 40 -13.88 -2.53 27.01
CA TYR A 40 -12.79 -3.49 26.84
C TYR A 40 -13.23 -4.88 27.31
N THR A 41 -12.66 -5.90 26.67
CA THR A 41 -12.81 -7.31 27.06
C THR A 41 -11.42 -7.93 27.15
N LEU A 42 -11.28 -8.89 28.06
CA LEU A 42 -10.05 -9.62 28.26
C LEU A 42 -10.15 -10.95 27.50
N ILE A 43 -9.19 -11.24 26.63
CA ILE A 43 -9.18 -12.41 25.76
C ILE A 43 -8.03 -13.32 26.18
N GLU A 44 -8.31 -14.60 26.33
CA GLU A 44 -7.30 -15.64 26.49
C GLU A 44 -7.01 -16.25 25.13
N LYS A 45 -5.77 -16.08 24.67
CA LYS A 45 -5.28 -16.66 23.42
C LYS A 45 -4.34 -17.81 23.72
N TRP A 46 -4.69 -18.99 23.23
CA TRP A 46 -3.81 -20.16 23.24
C TRP A 46 -3.68 -20.68 21.82
N ARG A 47 -2.48 -20.60 21.24
CA ARG A 47 -2.22 -20.92 19.82
C ARG A 47 -3.21 -20.18 18.90
N ASP A 48 -4.04 -20.92 18.16
CA ASP A 48 -5.05 -20.40 17.24
C ASP A 48 -6.45 -20.30 17.88
N THR A 49 -6.58 -20.56 19.17
CA THR A 49 -7.85 -20.48 19.90
C THR A 49 -7.91 -19.20 20.73
N GLU A 50 -8.90 -18.36 20.45
CA GLU A 50 -9.18 -17.13 21.21
C GLU A 50 -10.50 -17.29 21.98
N ARG A 51 -10.48 -17.10 23.29
CA ARG A 51 -11.65 -17.14 24.17
C ARG A 51 -11.85 -15.79 24.85
N HIS A 52 -13.04 -15.23 24.72
CA HIS A 52 -13.43 -14.01 25.44
C HIS A 52 -13.83 -14.35 26.88
N LEU A 53 -13.23 -13.66 27.85
CA LEU A 53 -13.61 -13.75 29.25
C LEU A 53 -14.79 -12.84 29.56
N ALA A 54 -15.71 -13.35 30.36
CA ALA A 54 -16.81 -12.53 30.86
C ALA A 54 -16.32 -11.55 31.94
N PRO A 55 -16.97 -10.39 32.12
CA PRO A 55 -16.55 -9.39 33.11
C PRO A 55 -16.48 -9.91 34.55
N HIS A 56 -17.35 -10.87 34.89
CA HIS A 56 -17.46 -11.49 36.21
C HIS A 56 -16.56 -12.72 36.40
N GLU A 57 -15.82 -13.15 35.38
CA GLU A 57 -14.84 -14.24 35.54
C GLU A 57 -13.54 -13.71 36.15
N ASN A 58 -12.77 -14.58 36.81
CA ASN A 58 -11.48 -14.23 37.41
C ASN A 58 -10.34 -14.65 36.48
N PRO A 59 -9.42 -13.74 36.08
CA PRO A 59 -8.40 -14.04 35.08
C PRO A 59 -7.38 -15.07 35.59
N ILE A 60 -7.05 -15.06 36.88
CA ILE A 60 -6.15 -16.05 37.49
C ILE A 60 -6.82 -17.44 37.52
N VAL A 61 -8.11 -17.51 37.87
CA VAL A 61 -8.85 -18.77 37.89
C VAL A 61 -8.99 -19.33 36.46
N SER A 62 -9.25 -18.47 35.48
CA SER A 62 -9.33 -18.87 34.07
C SER A 62 -7.98 -19.35 33.54
N LEU A 63 -6.86 -18.70 33.88
CA LEU A 63 -5.52 -19.21 33.59
C LEU A 63 -5.24 -20.55 34.28
N ASN A 64 -5.63 -20.70 35.55
CA ASN A 64 -5.41 -21.94 36.30
C ASN A 64 -6.19 -23.14 35.72
N LYS A 65 -7.30 -22.92 35.01
CA LYS A 65 -8.02 -23.99 34.29
C LYS A 65 -7.16 -24.66 33.21
N TRP A 66 -6.16 -23.96 32.67
CA TRP A 66 -5.22 -24.50 31.69
C TRP A 66 -4.08 -25.32 32.34
N GLY A 67 -3.94 -25.28 33.66
CA GLY A 67 -2.95 -26.05 34.42
C GLY A 67 -1.53 -25.84 33.92
N GLN A 68 -0.87 -26.91 33.47
CA GLN A 68 0.50 -26.87 32.96
C GLN A 68 0.69 -25.98 31.71
N TYR A 69 -0.38 -25.75 30.94
CA TYR A 69 -0.36 -24.92 29.73
C TYR A 69 -0.60 -23.44 30.02
N ALA A 70 -0.87 -23.05 31.28
CA ALA A 70 -1.13 -21.65 31.65
C ALA A 70 0.01 -20.70 31.27
N ARG A 71 1.25 -21.20 31.15
CA ARG A 71 2.42 -20.43 30.72
C ARG A 71 2.39 -20.02 29.24
N ASP A 72 1.70 -20.79 28.42
CA ASP A 72 1.60 -20.57 26.97
C ASP A 72 0.35 -19.75 26.59
N VAL A 73 -0.55 -19.51 27.54
CA VAL A 73 -1.75 -18.70 27.35
C VAL A 73 -1.40 -17.22 27.47
N GLN A 74 -1.78 -16.44 26.46
CA GLN A 74 -1.59 -15.00 26.44
C GLN A 74 -2.91 -14.30 26.76
N LEU A 75 -2.90 -13.41 27.74
CA LEU A 75 -4.01 -12.51 28.01
C LEU A 75 -3.87 -11.25 27.16
N ILE A 76 -4.93 -10.89 26.43
CA ILE A 76 -4.94 -9.76 25.49
C ILE A 76 -6.11 -8.86 25.85
N LEU A 77 -5.84 -7.57 26.08
CA LEU A 77 -6.88 -6.57 26.27
C LEU A 77 -7.36 -6.10 24.90
N ARG A 78 -8.60 -6.42 24.53
CA ARG A 78 -9.20 -5.98 23.27
C ARG A 78 -10.30 -4.97 23.52
N ARG A 79 -10.33 -3.91 22.72
CA ARG A 79 -11.40 -2.92 22.74
C ARG A 79 -12.58 -3.42 21.91
N THR A 80 -13.76 -3.48 22.52
CA THR A 80 -15.00 -4.03 21.92
C THR A 80 -16.04 -2.97 21.61
N GLY A 81 -15.88 -1.73 22.11
CA GLY A 81 -16.82 -0.64 21.82
C GLY A 81 -16.12 0.68 21.49
N PRO A 82 -16.84 1.61 20.82
CA PRO A 82 -16.34 2.95 20.54
C PRO A 82 -16.05 3.65 21.87
N SER A 83 -14.88 4.25 22.02
CA SER A 83 -14.64 5.17 23.14
C SER A 83 -15.28 6.50 22.79
N LEU A 84 -15.79 7.20 23.81
CA LEU A 84 -16.27 8.58 23.66
C LEU A 84 -15.12 9.60 23.47
N SER A 85 -13.86 9.14 23.36
CA SER A 85 -12.67 10.00 23.43
C SER A 85 -11.65 9.77 22.31
N GLU A 86 -11.89 8.92 21.32
CA GLU A 86 -10.85 8.58 20.34
C GLU A 86 -11.33 8.74 18.89
N ARG A 87 -10.82 9.80 18.24
CA ARG A 87 -10.81 9.98 16.78
C ARG A 87 -10.28 8.69 16.13
N PRO A 88 -10.88 8.22 15.02
CA PRO A 88 -10.51 6.94 14.43
C PRO A 88 -9.13 7.05 13.77
N THR A 89 -8.13 6.39 14.35
CA THR A 89 -6.91 6.03 13.63
C THR A 89 -7.21 4.81 12.77
N SER A 90 -7.08 4.99 11.47
CA SER A 90 -7.23 3.98 10.42
C SER A 90 -6.07 2.99 10.47
N ASP A 91 -6.26 1.83 11.10
CA ASP A 91 -5.64 0.60 10.62
C ASP A 91 -6.24 -0.63 11.31
N SER A 92 -7.02 -1.41 10.56
CA SER A 92 -7.33 -2.83 10.84
C SER A 92 -8.37 -3.30 9.82
N VAL A 93 -7.88 -3.92 8.76
CA VAL A 93 -8.67 -4.71 7.82
C VAL A 93 -9.30 -5.89 8.58
N ALA A 94 -10.57 -5.78 8.98
CA ALA A 94 -11.36 -6.91 9.45
C ALA A 94 -12.87 -6.68 9.28
N ARG A 95 -13.41 -7.37 8.26
CA ARG A 95 -14.81 -7.77 8.03
C ARG A 95 -15.91 -6.79 8.46
N ILE A 96 -16.47 -6.16 7.43
CA ILE A 96 -17.80 -5.56 7.40
C ILE A 96 -18.84 -6.58 7.90
N PRO A 97 -19.57 -6.33 9.00
CA PRO A 97 -20.90 -6.86 9.15
C PRO A 97 -21.85 -5.88 8.45
N GLU A 98 -22.56 -6.36 7.43
CA GLU A 98 -23.60 -5.61 6.74
C GLU A 98 -24.54 -4.96 7.76
N ARG A 99 -24.46 -3.63 7.86
CA ARG A 99 -25.37 -2.85 8.69
C ARG A 99 -26.66 -2.70 7.90
N THR A 100 -27.66 -3.48 8.31
CA THR A 100 -29.08 -3.25 8.02
C THR A 100 -29.41 -1.76 8.11
N LEU A 101 -30.01 -1.23 7.05
CA LEU A 101 -30.64 0.08 7.02
C LEU A 101 -31.85 0.09 7.97
N TYR A 102 -31.61 0.29 9.26
CA TYR A 102 -32.68 0.57 10.22
C TYR A 102 -32.21 1.67 11.17
N ARG A 103 -31.94 2.84 10.59
CA ARG A 103 -32.02 4.10 11.32
C ARG A 103 -33.52 4.37 11.46
N GLN A 104 -34.04 4.30 12.68
CA GLN A 104 -35.32 4.92 13.04
C GLN A 104 -35.17 6.43 12.81
N SER A 105 -35.39 6.85 11.57
CA SER A 105 -35.73 8.23 11.26
C SER A 105 -37.16 8.47 11.70
N LEU A 106 -37.37 9.61 12.36
CA LEU A 106 -38.67 10.26 12.56
C LEU A 106 -39.53 10.17 11.27
N PRO A 107 -40.87 10.03 11.39
CA PRO A 107 -41.72 9.80 10.23
C PRO A 107 -41.70 11.02 9.26
N PRO A 108 -41.54 10.80 7.94
CA PRO A 108 -41.61 11.86 6.95
C PRO A 108 -43.07 12.20 6.68
N LEU A 109 -43.52 13.37 7.12
CA LEU A 109 -44.83 13.89 6.73
C LEU A 109 -44.81 14.24 5.23
N ALA A 110 -45.43 13.33 4.48
CA ALA A 110 -45.67 13.45 3.06
C ALA A 110 -46.63 14.59 2.73
N LYS A 111 -46.32 15.23 1.61
CA LYS A 111 -47.09 16.25 0.91
C LYS A 111 -48.54 15.79 0.66
N LEU A 112 -49.51 16.51 1.22
CA LEU A 112 -50.85 16.61 0.66
C LEU A 112 -51.16 18.09 0.40
N ARG A 113 -51.17 18.46 -0.88
CA ARG A 113 -51.66 19.75 -1.36
C ARG A 113 -52.70 19.44 -2.45
N PRO A 114 -53.96 19.91 -2.34
CA PRO A 114 -54.89 19.91 -3.47
C PRO A 114 -54.71 21.19 -4.34
N PRO A 115 -55.10 21.15 -5.62
CA PRO A 115 -54.96 22.28 -6.54
C PRO A 115 -56.18 23.23 -6.52
N ASN A 116 -55.88 24.53 -6.49
CA ASN A 116 -56.60 25.66 -7.10
C ASN A 116 -58.09 25.89 -6.77
N ASP A 117 -58.40 26.98 -6.04
CA ASP A 117 -59.33 28.00 -6.56
C ASP A 117 -59.32 29.29 -5.68
N LYS A 118 -59.07 30.42 -6.35
CA LYS A 118 -59.58 31.79 -6.15
C LYS A 118 -59.83 32.32 -4.73
N ALA A 119 -59.05 33.36 -4.40
CA ALA A 119 -59.47 34.60 -3.76
C ALA A 119 -60.73 34.55 -2.85
N MET A 120 -60.54 34.39 -1.54
CA MET A 120 -61.48 34.90 -0.56
C MET A 120 -60.77 35.60 0.61
N LYS A 121 -61.16 36.86 0.75
CA LYS A 121 -60.75 37.89 1.71
C LYS A 121 -60.53 37.37 3.14
N ARG A 122 -59.42 37.84 3.75
CA ARG A 122 -59.24 37.95 5.22
C ARG A 122 -60.55 38.44 5.86
N ARG A 123 -61.23 37.57 6.61
CA ARG A 123 -62.19 38.00 7.63
C ARG A 123 -61.49 37.93 8.96
N GLU A 124 -61.29 39.09 9.56
CA GLU A 124 -60.88 39.23 10.96
C GLU A 124 -61.89 38.53 11.89
N PRO A 125 -61.44 37.97 13.01
CA PRO A 125 -62.33 37.47 14.04
C PRO A 125 -63.19 38.63 14.57
N LYS A 126 -64.50 38.61 14.27
CA LYS A 126 -65.47 39.48 14.92
C LYS A 126 -65.44 39.20 16.42
N ARG A 127 -64.73 40.06 17.16
CA ARG A 127 -64.94 40.23 18.59
C ARG A 127 -66.41 40.59 18.77
N LYS A 128 -67.20 39.66 19.31
CA LYS A 128 -68.52 40.00 19.87
C LYS A 128 -68.24 40.69 21.19
N SER A 129 -67.98 42.00 21.15
CA SER A 129 -68.06 42.84 22.33
C SER A 129 -69.55 43.01 22.66
N LEU A 130 -70.07 42.15 23.54
CA LEU A 130 -71.31 42.40 24.24
C LEU A 130 -70.97 43.32 25.42
N THR A 131 -70.79 44.61 25.14
CA THR A 131 -70.69 45.64 26.17
C THR A 131 -72.11 45.98 26.60
N PHE A 132 -72.57 45.39 27.72
CA PHE A 132 -73.77 45.85 28.40
C PHE A 132 -73.44 47.15 29.15
N THR A 133 -73.48 48.28 28.46
CA THR A 133 -73.63 49.57 29.14
C THR A 133 -75.11 49.74 29.45
N GLY A 134 -75.54 49.22 30.60
CA GLY A 134 -76.85 49.47 31.19
C GLY A 134 -77.01 50.94 31.52
N GLY A 135 -77.48 51.72 30.55
CA GLY A 135 -77.83 53.13 30.72
C GLY A 135 -79.10 53.25 31.57
N ALA A 136 -78.95 53.86 32.74
CA ALA A 136 -80.04 54.33 33.57
C ALA A 136 -80.84 55.41 32.84
N LYS A 137 -81.92 55.04 32.15
CA LYS A 137 -82.98 55.94 31.68
C LYS A 137 -84.32 55.21 31.70
N GLY A 138 -85.28 55.75 32.45
CA GLY A 138 -86.70 55.54 32.14
C GLY A 138 -87.50 54.63 33.08
N LEU A 139 -87.10 54.44 34.34
CA LEU A 139 -87.99 53.90 35.38
C LEU A 139 -88.99 54.97 35.89
N MET A 140 -89.48 55.82 34.98
CA MET A 140 -90.48 56.87 35.26
C MET A 140 -91.86 56.54 34.68
N ASP A 141 -91.97 55.44 33.91
CA ASP A 141 -93.22 55.01 33.27
C ASP A 141 -93.93 53.84 34.00
N ILE A 142 -93.38 53.36 35.13
CA ILE A 142 -93.98 52.27 35.91
C ILE A 142 -94.84 52.80 37.08
N PHE A 143 -94.62 54.04 37.54
CA PHE A 143 -95.49 54.68 38.52
C PHE A 143 -96.55 55.52 37.82
N GLY A 144 -97.64 54.84 37.48
CA GLY A 144 -98.85 55.43 36.93
C GLY A 144 -99.36 56.63 37.74
N LYS A 145 -99.78 57.64 36.99
CA LYS A 145 -100.62 58.79 37.33
C LYS A 145 -101.55 58.52 38.54
N SER A 146 -101.25 59.12 39.68
CA SER A 146 -102.23 59.31 40.76
C SER A 146 -103.16 60.45 40.33
N LYS A 147 -104.42 60.12 40.05
CA LYS A 147 -105.49 61.07 39.73
C LYS A 147 -106.34 61.21 40.99
N GLU A 148 -106.17 62.33 41.69
CA GLU A 148 -106.89 62.66 42.91
C GLU A 148 -108.39 62.80 42.62
N TYR A 149 -109.21 61.97 43.27
CA TYR A 149 -110.65 62.18 43.39
C TYR A 149 -110.90 62.95 44.69
N GLU A 150 -111.51 64.13 44.56
CA GLU A 150 -112.10 64.87 45.68
C GLU A 150 -113.20 64.02 46.33
N PHE A 151 -113.13 63.82 47.65
CA PHE A 151 -114.29 63.46 48.45
C PHE A 151 -114.28 64.24 49.77
N LYS A 152 -114.88 65.43 49.75
CA LYS A 152 -115.35 66.10 50.97
C LYS A 152 -116.64 65.42 51.42
N GLN A 153 -116.58 64.44 52.31
CA GLN A 153 -117.70 64.15 53.21
C GLN A 153 -117.30 63.33 54.46
N LYS A 154 -117.61 63.92 55.62
CA LYS A 154 -117.74 63.35 56.97
C LYS A 154 -116.44 63.03 57.75
N VAL A 155 -116.29 63.79 58.84
CA VAL A 155 -115.31 63.72 59.95
C VAL A 155 -115.49 62.44 60.79
N LEU A 156 -115.56 61.29 60.13
CA LEU A 156 -115.60 59.98 60.78
C LEU A 156 -114.98 58.92 59.85
N ASN A 157 -113.80 59.19 59.29
CA ASN A 157 -113.09 58.22 58.46
C ASN A 157 -111.54 58.35 58.47
N CYS A 158 -110.94 59.07 59.42
CA CYS A 158 -109.47 59.15 59.55
C CYS A 158 -108.83 57.84 60.04
N LYS A 159 -109.60 56.90 60.59
CA LYS A 159 -109.09 55.60 61.04
C LYS A 159 -108.88 54.65 59.86
N THR A 160 -109.80 54.63 58.90
CA THR A 160 -109.74 53.75 57.71
C THR A 160 -108.63 54.16 56.75
N THR A 161 -108.38 55.46 56.53
CA THR A 161 -107.28 55.94 55.67
C THR A 161 -105.88 55.67 56.25
N VAL A 162 -105.74 55.79 57.58
CA VAL A 162 -104.49 55.45 58.28
C VAL A 162 -104.26 53.94 58.28
N GLU A 163 -105.30 53.14 58.41
CA GLU A 163 -105.23 51.67 58.29
C GLU A 163 -104.91 51.23 56.86
N GLU A 164 -105.47 51.88 55.84
CA GLU A 164 -105.12 51.66 54.42
C GLU A 164 -103.67 52.03 54.11
N LEU A 165 -103.19 53.14 54.65
CA LEU A 165 -101.80 53.58 54.48
C LEU A 165 -100.83 52.64 55.22
N LYS A 166 -101.19 52.13 56.41
CA LYS A 166 -100.43 51.07 57.09
C LYS A 166 -100.39 49.77 56.28
N LYS A 167 -101.51 49.37 55.68
CA LYS A 167 -101.56 48.21 54.77
C LYS A 167 -100.70 48.42 53.53
N LEU A 168 -100.68 49.64 52.98
CA LEU A 168 -99.84 50.00 51.83
C LEU A 168 -98.36 50.01 52.19
N ILE A 169 -97.98 50.58 53.35
CA ILE A 169 -96.60 50.52 53.87
C ILE A 169 -96.20 49.07 54.10
N HIS A 170 -97.07 48.25 54.68
CA HIS A 170 -96.79 46.83 54.89
C HIS A 170 -96.56 46.11 53.55
N LEU A 171 -97.45 46.30 52.58
CA LEU A 171 -97.30 45.74 51.23
C LEU A 171 -96.03 46.25 50.52
N GLN A 172 -95.66 47.52 50.71
CA GLN A 172 -94.40 48.09 50.20
C GLN A 172 -93.19 47.49 50.90
N THR A 173 -93.22 47.29 52.22
CA THR A 173 -92.13 46.66 52.97
C THR A 173 -91.96 45.20 52.56
N GLU A 174 -93.04 44.46 52.34
CA GLU A 174 -93.00 43.09 51.83
C GLU A 174 -92.44 43.05 50.40
N LYS A 175 -92.87 43.97 49.54
CA LYS A 175 -92.35 44.07 48.17
C LYS A 175 -90.85 44.41 48.15
N LEU A 176 -90.40 45.32 49.01
CA LEU A 176 -88.98 45.64 49.16
C LEU A 176 -88.20 44.43 49.67
N GLN A 177 -88.68 43.73 50.69
CA GLN A 177 -88.06 42.50 51.19
C GLN A 177 -87.97 41.40 50.12
N CYS A 178 -88.97 41.27 49.25
CA CYS A 178 -88.90 40.36 48.11
C CYS A 178 -87.83 40.77 47.10
N ILE A 179 -87.69 42.07 46.81
CA ILE A 179 -86.65 42.59 45.90
C ILE A 179 -85.25 42.45 46.53
N GLU A 180 -85.10 42.70 47.82
CA GLU A 180 -83.85 42.50 48.57
C GLU A 180 -83.40 41.04 48.50
N LYS A 181 -84.29 40.08 48.78
CA LYS A 181 -83.98 38.64 48.62
C LYS A 181 -83.62 38.27 47.19
N GLN A 182 -84.27 38.89 46.20
CA GLN A 182 -83.95 38.65 44.80
C GLN A 182 -82.58 39.25 44.42
N LEU A 183 -82.22 40.43 44.95
CA LEU A 183 -80.90 41.02 44.79
C LEU A 183 -79.81 40.16 45.44
N GLU A 184 -80.02 39.69 46.67
CA GLU A 184 -79.12 38.77 47.36
C GLU A 184 -78.90 37.48 46.56
N SER A 185 -79.98 36.90 46.00
CA SER A 185 -79.89 35.72 45.13
C SER A 185 -79.09 35.99 43.86
N ASN A 186 -79.29 37.16 43.23
CA ASN A 186 -78.55 37.55 42.02
C ASN A 186 -77.07 37.83 42.34
N GLU A 187 -76.77 38.44 43.49
CA GLU A 187 -75.42 38.73 43.95
C GLU A 187 -74.66 37.43 44.26
N ALA A 188 -75.32 36.46 44.90
CA ALA A 188 -74.78 35.12 45.09
C ALA A 188 -74.51 34.39 43.76
N GLU A 189 -75.39 34.55 42.76
CA GLU A 189 -75.19 33.98 41.42
C GLU A 189 -74.02 34.65 40.69
N ILE A 190 -73.88 35.97 40.77
CA ILE A 190 -72.74 36.71 40.20
C ILE A 190 -71.43 36.19 40.81
N HIS A 191 -71.34 36.13 42.14
CA HIS A 191 -70.15 35.62 42.81
C HIS A 191 -69.83 34.17 42.45
N TYR A 192 -70.84 33.31 42.32
CA TYR A 192 -70.64 31.94 41.87
C TYR A 192 -70.03 31.88 40.46
N TRP A 193 -70.55 32.66 39.51
CA TRP A 193 -70.03 32.69 38.14
C TRP A 193 -68.65 33.33 38.07
N GLU A 194 -68.39 34.41 38.82
CA GLU A 194 -67.07 35.02 38.94
C GLU A 194 -66.03 34.04 39.46
N GLN A 195 -66.35 33.33 40.54
CA GLN A 195 -65.44 32.33 41.12
C GLN A 195 -65.16 31.19 40.14
N LYS A 196 -66.20 30.71 39.43
CA LYS A 196 -66.05 29.64 38.44
C LYS A 196 -65.23 30.08 37.21
N CYS A 197 -65.43 31.32 36.75
CA CYS A 197 -64.63 31.90 35.67
C CYS A 197 -63.18 32.10 36.10
N ASN A 198 -62.95 32.61 37.31
CA ASN A 198 -61.61 32.81 37.84
C ASN A 198 -60.87 31.48 38.03
N SER A 199 -61.52 30.45 38.60
CA SER A 199 -60.88 29.13 38.74
C SER A 199 -60.54 28.51 37.39
N SER A 200 -61.41 28.65 36.38
CA SER A 200 -61.12 28.17 35.03
C SER A 200 -59.97 28.92 34.37
N LEU A 201 -59.87 30.24 34.58
CA LEU A 201 -58.79 31.07 34.06
C LEU A 201 -57.46 30.77 34.76
N GLU A 202 -57.47 30.61 36.09
CA GLU A 202 -56.29 30.21 36.87
C GLU A 202 -55.75 28.85 36.40
N GLU A 203 -56.62 27.87 36.18
CA GLU A 203 -56.21 26.58 35.61
C GLU A 203 -55.60 26.71 34.20
N GLU A 204 -56.15 27.59 33.36
CA GLU A 204 -55.62 27.84 32.01
C GLU A 204 -54.27 28.56 32.07
N ILE A 205 -54.12 29.55 32.94
CA ILE A 205 -52.86 30.25 33.21
C ILE A 205 -51.80 29.25 33.66
N LEU A 206 -52.10 28.38 34.63
CA LEU A 206 -51.15 27.36 35.11
C LEU A 206 -50.72 26.40 33.99
N LYS A 207 -51.65 25.98 33.11
CA LYS A 207 -51.32 25.14 31.95
C LYS A 207 -50.41 25.85 30.96
N LEU A 208 -50.65 27.14 30.71
CA LEU A 208 -49.82 27.96 29.83
C LEU A 208 -48.44 28.21 30.43
N GLU A 209 -48.34 28.54 31.71
CA GLU A 209 -47.07 28.69 32.41
C GLU A 209 -46.25 27.39 32.37
N GLN A 210 -46.89 26.25 32.59
CA GLN A 210 -46.21 24.97 32.49
C GLN A 210 -45.76 24.67 31.05
N LYS A 211 -46.50 25.14 30.04
CA LYS A 211 -46.09 25.03 28.64
C LYS A 211 -44.93 25.96 28.31
N ILE A 212 -44.94 27.19 28.82
CA ILE A 212 -43.83 28.14 28.67
C ILE A 212 -42.56 27.56 29.27
N LYS A 213 -42.61 27.01 30.49
CA LYS A 213 -41.46 26.36 31.12
C LYS A 213 -40.90 25.18 30.31
N ARG A 214 -41.77 24.39 29.67
CA ARG A 214 -41.33 23.31 28.77
C ARG A 214 -40.66 23.86 27.53
N ASN A 215 -41.28 24.86 26.90
CA ASN A 215 -40.72 25.51 25.72
C ASN A 215 -39.38 26.19 26.03
N GLU A 216 -39.20 26.79 27.21
CA GLU A 216 -37.93 27.38 27.66
C GLU A 216 -36.83 26.31 27.71
N VAL A 217 -37.08 25.15 28.31
CA VAL A 217 -36.12 24.04 28.33
C VAL A 217 -35.84 23.50 26.93
N GLU A 218 -36.86 23.36 26.08
CA GLU A 218 -36.68 22.93 24.68
C GLU A 218 -35.78 23.91 23.90
N ILE A 219 -35.95 25.22 24.09
CA ILE A 219 -35.10 26.25 23.48
C ILE A 219 -33.66 26.16 23.99
N GLU A 220 -33.46 26.01 25.31
CA GLU A 220 -32.11 25.85 25.89
C GLU A 220 -31.40 24.59 25.35
N GLU A 221 -32.13 23.49 25.17
CA GLU A 221 -31.60 22.28 24.55
C GLU A 221 -31.26 22.49 23.07
N GLU A 222 -32.11 23.17 22.30
CA GLU A 222 -31.84 23.52 20.90
C GLU A 222 -30.58 24.40 20.79
N GLU A 223 -30.45 25.44 21.61
CA GLU A 223 -29.26 26.30 21.67
C GLU A 223 -28.00 25.52 22.03
N PHE A 224 -28.09 24.57 22.97
CA PHE A 224 -26.98 23.69 23.31
C PHE A 224 -26.54 22.85 22.11
N TRP A 225 -27.48 22.24 21.38
CA TRP A 225 -27.15 21.43 20.21
C TRP A 225 -26.65 22.26 19.03
N GLU A 226 -27.12 23.48 18.85
CA GLU A 226 -26.58 24.42 17.86
C GLU A 226 -25.12 24.77 18.16
N ASN A 227 -24.79 25.04 19.41
CA ASN A 227 -23.42 25.29 19.86
C ASN A 227 -22.52 24.07 19.64
N GLU A 228 -22.96 22.87 20.05
CA GLU A 228 -22.21 21.64 19.88
C GLU A 228 -21.99 21.32 18.39
N LEU A 229 -23.01 21.55 17.56
CA LEU A 229 -22.91 21.40 16.11
C LEU A 229 -21.89 22.36 15.52
N GLN A 230 -21.88 23.62 15.96
CA GLN A 230 -20.92 24.62 15.49
C GLN A 230 -19.47 24.23 15.86
N ILE A 231 -19.25 23.78 17.10
CA ILE A 231 -17.95 23.27 17.56
C ILE A 231 -17.49 22.11 16.68
N GLU A 232 -18.37 21.16 16.40
CA GLU A 232 -18.04 20.02 15.55
C GLU A 232 -17.76 20.42 14.10
N GLN A 233 -18.48 21.42 13.55
CA GLN A 233 -18.18 21.97 12.22
C GLN A 233 -16.80 22.63 12.16
N GLU A 234 -16.43 23.40 13.19
CA GLU A 234 -15.10 24.03 13.29
C GLU A 234 -14.01 22.97 13.45
N ASN A 235 -14.24 21.95 14.28
CA ASN A 235 -13.35 20.80 14.46
C ASN A 235 -13.15 20.03 13.13
N GLU A 236 -14.24 19.79 12.39
CA GLU A 236 -14.18 19.14 11.08
C GLU A 236 -13.38 19.97 10.09
N LYS A 237 -13.58 21.29 10.07
CA LYS A 237 -12.83 22.21 9.21
C LYS A 237 -11.33 22.18 9.54
N GLN A 238 -10.96 22.28 10.81
CA GLN A 238 -9.56 22.20 11.25
C GLN A 238 -8.93 20.85 10.85
N LEU A 239 -9.66 19.74 11.01
CA LEU A 239 -9.16 18.43 10.63
C LEU A 239 -8.98 18.30 9.12
N LYS A 240 -9.89 18.87 8.32
CA LYS A 240 -9.76 18.96 6.85
C LYS A 240 -8.53 19.77 6.43
N GLU A 241 -8.29 20.91 7.07
CA GLU A 241 -7.11 21.76 6.82
C GLU A 241 -5.81 21.02 7.14
N GLN A 242 -5.72 20.35 8.31
CA GLN A 242 -4.56 19.53 8.68
C GLN A 242 -4.33 18.38 7.70
N LEU A 243 -5.41 17.73 7.25
CA LEU A 243 -5.33 16.65 6.26
C LEU A 243 -4.84 17.18 4.90
N GLN A 244 -5.30 18.35 4.47
CA GLN A 244 -4.84 19.01 3.26
C GLN A 244 -3.36 19.40 3.36
N GLU A 245 -2.91 19.93 4.50
CA GLU A 245 -1.51 20.25 4.74
C GLU A 245 -0.63 18.99 4.70
N MET A 246 -1.06 17.90 5.33
CA MET A 246 -0.34 16.63 5.27
C MET A 246 -0.26 16.07 3.85
N ARG A 247 -1.35 16.16 3.07
CA ARG A 247 -1.34 15.78 1.65
C ARG A 247 -0.37 16.64 0.84
N GLN A 248 -0.30 17.94 1.10
CA GLN A 248 0.65 18.83 0.43
C GLN A 248 2.09 18.47 0.79
N ARG A 249 2.39 18.22 2.06
CA ARG A 249 3.72 17.76 2.51
C ARG A 249 4.11 16.43 1.88
N ILE A 250 3.17 15.49 1.73
CA ILE A 250 3.41 14.22 1.03
C ILE A 250 3.75 14.48 -0.44
N LEU A 251 2.97 15.32 -1.13
CA LEU A 251 3.22 15.66 -2.53
C LEU A 251 4.59 16.35 -2.72
N GLU A 252 4.99 17.22 -1.79
CA GLU A 252 6.31 17.84 -1.77
C GLU A 252 7.42 16.80 -1.59
N CYS A 253 7.24 15.83 -0.69
CA CYS A 253 8.17 14.71 -0.53
C CYS A 253 8.24 13.82 -1.77
N GLU A 254 7.11 13.52 -2.41
CA GLU A 254 7.06 12.77 -3.66
C GLU A 254 7.81 13.49 -4.79
N ASN A 255 7.66 14.81 -4.89
CA ASN A 255 8.37 15.59 -5.89
C ASN A 255 9.87 15.62 -5.62
N LYS A 256 10.29 15.85 -4.37
CA LYS A 256 11.71 15.75 -3.98
C LYS A 256 12.29 14.36 -4.30
N LEU A 257 11.53 13.30 -4.09
CA LEU A 257 11.95 11.94 -4.41
C LEU A 257 12.09 11.74 -5.92
N LYS A 258 11.17 12.29 -6.74
CA LYS A 258 11.30 12.30 -8.21
C LYS A 258 12.54 13.07 -8.66
N ASP A 259 12.84 14.20 -8.03
CA ASP A 259 14.04 14.99 -8.34
C ASP A 259 15.32 14.19 -8.02
N TYR A 260 15.37 13.52 -6.87
CA TYR A 260 16.50 12.64 -6.52
C TYR A 260 16.61 11.45 -7.47
N MET A 261 15.49 10.83 -7.86
CA MET A 261 15.52 9.76 -8.87
C MET A 261 16.04 10.25 -10.22
N ALA A 262 15.63 11.43 -10.66
CA ALA A 262 16.13 12.03 -11.89
C ALA A 262 17.63 12.36 -11.79
N GLN A 263 18.08 12.84 -10.63
CA GLN A 263 19.50 13.09 -10.38
C GLN A 263 20.33 11.80 -10.42
N ILE A 264 19.85 10.73 -9.77
CA ILE A 264 20.48 9.40 -9.82
C ILE A 264 20.55 8.92 -11.26
N HIS A 265 19.44 8.98 -12.00
CA HIS A 265 19.40 8.53 -13.39
C HIS A 265 20.37 9.32 -14.29
N ASN A 266 20.49 10.63 -14.09
CA ASN A 266 21.46 11.46 -14.81
C ASN A 266 22.90 11.07 -14.46
N MET A 267 23.19 10.77 -13.19
CA MET A 267 24.51 10.30 -12.76
C MET A 267 24.83 8.91 -13.33
N GLU A 268 23.87 7.98 -13.32
CA GLU A 268 24.00 6.65 -13.91
C GLU A 268 24.28 6.73 -15.41
N SER A 269 23.50 7.54 -16.14
CA SER A 269 23.70 7.78 -17.57
C SER A 269 25.08 8.38 -17.86
N GLY A 270 25.53 9.31 -17.00
CA GLY A 270 26.87 9.90 -17.08
C GLY A 270 27.99 8.87 -16.84
N LEU A 271 27.85 8.01 -15.84
CA LEU A 271 28.79 6.94 -15.54
C LEU A 271 28.84 5.88 -16.66
N GLU A 272 27.70 5.53 -17.25
CA GLU A 272 27.65 4.62 -18.41
C GLU A 272 28.35 5.22 -19.63
N ALA A 273 28.11 6.50 -19.92
CA ALA A 273 28.78 7.21 -21.00
C ALA A 273 30.30 7.28 -20.77
N GLU A 274 30.74 7.59 -19.54
CA GLU A 274 32.15 7.61 -19.18
C GLU A 274 32.79 6.21 -19.27
N LYS A 275 32.07 5.17 -18.84
CA LYS A 275 32.53 3.78 -18.95
C LYS A 275 32.72 3.37 -20.41
N LEU A 276 31.76 3.68 -21.29
CA LEU A 276 31.85 3.40 -22.72
C LEU A 276 33.01 4.17 -23.36
N GLN A 277 33.20 5.44 -22.98
CA GLN A 277 34.32 6.24 -23.45
C GLN A 277 35.66 5.63 -23.01
N ARG A 278 35.75 5.17 -21.75
CA ARG A 278 36.95 4.52 -21.21
C ARG A 278 37.23 3.20 -21.93
N GLU A 279 36.21 2.40 -22.21
CA GLU A 279 36.34 1.15 -22.98
C GLU A 279 36.79 1.38 -24.42
N VAL A 280 36.25 2.42 -25.09
CA VAL A 280 36.70 2.83 -26.43
C VAL A 280 38.16 3.30 -26.40
N GLN A 281 38.54 4.09 -25.39
CA GLN A 281 39.90 4.60 -25.26
C GLN A 281 40.90 3.50 -24.93
N GLU A 282 40.56 2.58 -24.02
CA GLU A 282 41.36 1.37 -23.75
C GLU A 282 41.47 0.48 -24.99
N SER A 283 40.39 0.31 -25.75
CA SER A 283 40.41 -0.45 -27.01
C SER A 283 41.32 0.21 -28.05
N GLN A 284 41.29 1.55 -28.18
CA GLN A 284 42.18 2.29 -29.06
C GLN A 284 43.65 2.17 -28.64
N VAL A 285 43.96 2.31 -27.35
CA VAL A 285 45.34 2.14 -26.83
C VAL A 285 45.81 0.71 -27.05
N ASN A 286 44.96 -0.30 -26.81
CA ASN A 286 45.29 -1.70 -27.06
C ASN A 286 45.51 -1.97 -28.56
N GLU A 287 44.69 -1.41 -29.44
CA GLU A 287 44.91 -1.49 -30.89
C GLU A 287 46.21 -0.81 -31.32
N GLU A 288 46.54 0.35 -30.76
CA GLU A 288 47.79 1.07 -31.04
C GLU A 288 49.00 0.29 -30.52
N GLU A 289 48.95 -0.28 -29.31
CA GLU A 289 50.04 -1.09 -28.75
C GLU A 289 50.24 -2.39 -29.55
N ILE A 290 49.15 -3.01 -30.04
CA ILE A 290 49.24 -4.16 -30.96
C ILE A 290 49.87 -3.73 -32.28
N LYS A 291 49.48 -2.59 -32.85
CA LYS A 291 50.09 -2.04 -34.09
C LYS A 291 51.58 -1.77 -33.90
N GLU A 292 51.98 -1.19 -32.78
CA GLU A 292 53.39 -0.94 -32.47
C GLU A 292 54.19 -2.24 -32.33
N LYS A 293 53.65 -3.25 -31.63
CA LYS A 293 54.26 -4.58 -31.53
C LYS A 293 54.40 -5.25 -32.91
N ILE A 294 53.40 -5.11 -33.78
CA ILE A 294 53.44 -5.63 -35.15
C ILE A 294 54.53 -4.93 -35.97
N GLU A 295 54.62 -3.59 -35.93
CA GLU A 295 55.66 -2.84 -36.63
C GLU A 295 57.06 -3.22 -36.14
N LYS A 296 57.24 -3.43 -34.83
CA LYS A 296 58.52 -3.90 -34.26
C LYS A 296 58.91 -5.28 -34.79
N VAL A 297 57.99 -6.26 -34.76
CA VAL A 297 58.25 -7.62 -35.28
C VAL A 297 58.54 -7.58 -36.78
N LYS A 298 57.84 -6.74 -37.53
CA LYS A 298 58.08 -6.55 -38.97
C LYS A 298 59.48 -6.00 -39.24
N GLY A 299 59.95 -5.03 -38.44
CA GLY A 299 61.32 -4.54 -38.50
C GLY A 299 62.36 -5.62 -38.16
N GLU A 300 62.10 -6.45 -37.14
CA GLU A 300 62.96 -7.59 -36.78
C GLU A 300 63.03 -8.62 -37.91
N ILE A 301 61.91 -8.95 -38.55
CA ILE A 301 61.84 -9.83 -39.72
C ILE A 301 62.64 -9.28 -40.89
N ASP A 302 62.54 -7.98 -41.19
CA ASP A 302 63.30 -7.36 -42.27
C ASP A 302 64.82 -7.43 -42.01
N VAL A 303 65.25 -7.15 -40.78
CA VAL A 303 66.67 -7.28 -40.39
C VAL A 303 67.13 -8.73 -40.48
N GLN A 304 66.33 -9.69 -40.01
CA GLN A 304 66.63 -11.11 -40.12
C GLN A 304 66.66 -11.57 -41.59
N GLY A 305 65.78 -11.03 -42.43
CA GLY A 305 65.77 -11.25 -43.88
C GLY A 305 67.05 -10.75 -44.53
N GLN A 306 67.51 -9.55 -44.18
CA GLN A 306 68.80 -9.02 -44.64
C GLN A 306 69.99 -9.88 -44.17
N GLN A 307 69.98 -10.36 -42.93
CA GLN A 307 71.00 -11.28 -42.41
C GLN A 307 71.00 -12.62 -43.17
N SER A 308 69.82 -13.19 -43.42
CA SER A 308 69.66 -14.40 -44.22
C SER A 308 70.20 -14.24 -45.63
N LEU A 309 69.89 -13.12 -46.30
CA LEU A 309 70.47 -12.77 -47.60
C LEU A 309 71.99 -12.66 -47.58
N ARG A 310 72.57 -12.05 -46.53
CA ARG A 310 74.03 -11.97 -46.36
C ARG A 310 74.66 -13.36 -46.21
N LEU A 311 74.04 -14.23 -45.40
CA LEU A 311 74.49 -15.61 -45.22
C LEU A 311 74.35 -16.42 -46.51
N GLU A 312 73.24 -16.28 -47.25
CA GLU A 312 73.01 -16.94 -48.54
C GLU A 312 74.08 -16.54 -49.56
N ASN A 313 74.40 -15.25 -49.65
CA ASN A 313 75.50 -14.77 -50.49
C ASN A 313 76.86 -15.34 -50.06
N GLY A 314 77.08 -15.49 -48.75
CA GLY A 314 78.24 -16.16 -48.18
C GLY A 314 78.32 -17.64 -48.57
N ILE A 315 77.21 -18.38 -48.43
CA ILE A 315 77.10 -19.79 -48.86
C ILE A 315 77.40 -19.91 -50.34
N LYS A 316 76.78 -19.09 -51.21
CA LYS A 316 77.07 -19.08 -52.66
C LYS A 316 78.54 -18.80 -52.98
N ALA A 317 79.21 -17.97 -52.18
CA ALA A 317 80.63 -17.70 -52.35
C ALA A 317 81.50 -18.90 -51.95
N VAL A 318 81.17 -19.55 -50.83
CA VAL A 318 81.82 -20.78 -50.37
C VAL A 318 81.59 -21.91 -51.38
N GLU A 319 80.38 -22.12 -51.86
CA GLU A 319 80.05 -23.09 -52.91
C GLU A 319 80.88 -22.89 -54.17
N ARG A 320 81.06 -21.64 -54.63
CA ARG A 320 81.95 -21.31 -55.75
C ARG A 320 83.41 -21.65 -55.45
N SER A 321 83.90 -21.32 -54.26
CA SER A 321 85.28 -21.63 -53.86
C SER A 321 85.52 -23.15 -53.73
N LEU A 322 84.54 -23.88 -53.19
CA LEU A 322 84.54 -25.32 -53.08
C LEU A 322 84.55 -25.96 -54.47
N GLY A 323 83.65 -25.54 -55.37
CA GLY A 323 83.64 -26.01 -56.75
C GLY A 323 84.98 -25.79 -57.47
N GLN A 324 85.64 -24.65 -57.23
CA GLN A 324 87.00 -24.41 -57.75
C GLN A 324 88.05 -25.35 -57.12
N ALA A 325 87.99 -25.60 -55.81
CA ALA A 325 88.90 -26.53 -55.13
C ALA A 325 88.69 -27.98 -55.61
N THR A 326 87.45 -28.43 -55.76
CA THR A 326 87.10 -29.74 -56.31
C THR A 326 87.64 -29.91 -57.72
N LYS A 327 87.50 -28.88 -58.58
CA LYS A 327 88.09 -28.91 -59.93
C LYS A 327 89.61 -29.06 -59.89
N ARG A 328 90.31 -28.29 -59.05
CA ARG A 328 91.77 -28.43 -58.88
C ARG A 328 92.15 -29.83 -58.36
N LEU A 329 91.37 -30.39 -57.45
CA LEU A 329 91.60 -31.77 -56.97
C LEU A 329 91.44 -32.78 -58.10
N GLN A 330 90.40 -32.64 -58.93
CA GLN A 330 90.20 -33.50 -60.10
C GLN A 330 91.34 -33.37 -61.12
N ASP A 331 91.82 -32.15 -61.39
CA ASP A 331 92.97 -31.92 -62.25
C ASP A 331 94.24 -32.61 -61.68
N ARG A 332 94.48 -32.51 -60.36
CA ARG A 332 95.58 -33.23 -59.68
C ARG A 332 95.41 -34.73 -59.69
N GLU A 333 94.20 -35.25 -59.56
CA GLU A 333 93.90 -36.68 -59.65
C GLU A 333 94.22 -37.20 -61.06
N GLN A 334 93.85 -36.46 -62.11
CA GLN A 334 94.23 -36.79 -63.49
C GLN A 334 95.76 -36.75 -63.69
N GLU A 335 96.45 -35.76 -63.13
CA GLU A 335 97.93 -35.72 -63.12
C GLU A 335 98.53 -36.95 -62.42
N LEU A 336 97.97 -37.34 -61.26
CA LEU A 336 98.41 -38.54 -60.52
C LEU A 336 98.13 -39.82 -61.30
N GLU A 337 96.97 -39.95 -61.95
CA GLU A 337 96.68 -41.07 -62.83
C GLU A 337 97.67 -41.14 -64.00
N GLN A 338 98.01 -40.00 -64.60
CA GLN A 338 98.98 -39.92 -65.68
C GLN A 338 100.38 -40.33 -65.22
N LEU A 339 100.84 -39.80 -64.08
CA LEU A 339 102.10 -40.20 -63.46
C LEU A 339 102.09 -41.68 -63.05
N THR A 340 100.95 -42.21 -62.61
CA THR A 340 100.81 -43.65 -62.29
C THR A 340 100.89 -44.50 -63.56
N LYS A 341 100.31 -44.05 -64.67
CA LYS A 341 100.46 -44.71 -65.98
C LYS A 341 101.92 -44.69 -66.44
N GLU A 342 102.59 -43.54 -66.33
CA GLU A 342 104.02 -43.39 -66.64
C GLU A 342 104.89 -44.26 -65.73
N LEU A 343 104.61 -44.29 -64.42
CA LEU A 343 105.31 -45.14 -63.47
C LEU A 343 105.11 -46.63 -63.78
N ARG A 344 103.88 -47.06 -64.12
CA ARG A 344 103.62 -48.43 -64.59
C ARG A 344 104.36 -48.73 -65.89
N GLN A 345 104.41 -47.78 -66.81
CA GLN A 345 105.14 -47.92 -68.08
C GLN A 345 106.64 -48.06 -67.83
N VAL A 346 107.23 -47.22 -66.98
CA VAL A 346 108.63 -47.29 -66.58
C VAL A 346 108.91 -48.59 -65.82
N ASN A 347 108.05 -48.98 -64.87
CA ASN A 347 108.18 -50.26 -64.17
C ASN A 347 108.09 -51.46 -65.12
N LEU A 348 107.18 -51.45 -66.10
CA LEU A 348 107.08 -52.48 -67.12
C LEU A 348 108.33 -52.50 -68.00
N GLN A 349 108.85 -51.33 -68.38
CA GLN A 349 110.08 -51.20 -69.15
C GLN A 349 111.29 -51.70 -68.35
N GLN A 350 111.34 -51.42 -67.05
CA GLN A 350 112.34 -51.94 -66.12
C GLN A 350 112.20 -53.45 -65.93
N PHE A 351 110.98 -53.99 -65.86
CA PHE A 351 110.73 -55.43 -65.82
C PHE A 351 111.25 -56.12 -67.07
N ILE A 352 110.95 -55.59 -68.26
CA ILE A 352 111.45 -56.09 -69.55
C ILE A 352 112.98 -56.03 -69.61
N GLN A 353 113.59 -55.00 -69.02
CA GLN A 353 115.04 -54.81 -69.02
C GLN A 353 115.78 -55.71 -68.00
N GLN A 354 115.12 -56.05 -66.89
CA GLN A 354 115.64 -56.98 -65.86
C GLN A 354 115.41 -58.46 -66.19
N THR A 355 114.44 -58.80 -67.05
CA THR A 355 114.16 -60.20 -67.47
C THR A 355 114.72 -60.55 -68.85
N GLY A 356 115.93 -60.07 -69.16
CA GLY A 356 116.66 -60.47 -70.36
C GLY A 356 117.16 -61.91 -70.33
N THR A 357 116.33 -62.91 -70.69
CA THR A 357 116.79 -64.23 -71.21
C THR A 357 115.67 -64.99 -71.96
N LYS A 358 115.97 -65.52 -73.16
CA LYS A 358 115.11 -66.43 -73.96
C LYS A 358 115.07 -67.83 -73.34
N VAL A 359 113.90 -68.39 -73.00
CA VAL A 359 113.69 -69.84 -72.75
C VAL A 359 112.25 -70.27 -73.13
N THR A 360 112.19 -71.52 -73.59
CA THR A 360 111.24 -72.27 -74.41
C THR A 360 110.25 -73.18 -73.62
N VAL A 361 109.00 -73.30 -74.13
CA VAL A 361 107.97 -74.40 -74.15
C VAL A 361 107.43 -75.20 -72.91
N LEU A 362 106.07 -75.30 -72.89
CA LEU A 362 105.13 -76.45 -72.60
C LEU A 362 104.78 -76.86 -71.12
N PRO A 363 103.73 -77.68 -70.85
CA PRO A 363 102.26 -77.44 -70.99
C PRO A 363 101.43 -77.92 -69.75
N ALA A 364 100.12 -77.57 -69.65
CA ALA A 364 99.03 -78.44 -69.16
C ALA A 364 97.69 -77.68 -68.97
N ASP A 365 96.69 -78.08 -69.77
CA ASP A 365 95.24 -78.02 -69.50
C ASP A 365 94.84 -79.09 -68.44
N PRO A 366 93.58 -79.19 -67.91
CA PRO A 366 92.29 -78.67 -68.41
C PRO A 366 91.45 -77.98 -67.28
N VAL A 367 90.22 -77.45 -67.40
CA VAL A 367 88.97 -77.89 -68.06
C VAL A 367 88.02 -76.66 -68.14
N GLU A 368 87.29 -76.58 -69.26
CA GLU A 368 85.94 -76.05 -69.59
C GLU A 368 85.14 -75.35 -68.46
N VAL A 369 84.37 -74.27 -68.71
CA VAL A 369 83.09 -74.25 -69.46
C VAL A 369 82.78 -72.84 -70.02
N GLU A 370 82.02 -72.85 -71.11
CA GLU A 370 81.67 -71.79 -72.09
C GLU A 370 80.79 -70.60 -71.64
N ALA A 371 81.04 -69.45 -72.30
CA ALA A 371 80.08 -68.42 -72.80
C ALA A 371 79.27 -67.55 -71.80
N PRO A 372 78.54 -66.50 -72.27
CA PRO A 372 79.01 -65.26 -72.89
C PRO A 372 78.44 -63.98 -72.19
N HIS A 373 78.78 -62.80 -72.72
CA HIS A 373 78.19 -61.45 -72.53
C HIS A 373 77.02 -61.26 -71.52
N VAL A 374 77.12 -60.21 -70.70
CA VAL A 374 76.26 -58.99 -70.66
C VAL A 374 76.51 -58.26 -69.32
N GLU A 375 76.40 -56.94 -69.38
CA GLU A 375 76.30 -55.98 -68.28
C GLU A 375 75.44 -56.47 -67.11
N LEU A 376 75.75 -55.93 -65.92
CA LEU A 376 74.82 -55.39 -64.92
C LEU A 376 75.13 -55.85 -63.49
N GLU A 377 75.03 -54.83 -62.63
CA GLU A 377 74.72 -54.82 -61.21
C GLU A 377 74.03 -56.06 -60.60
N ARG A 378 74.28 -56.22 -59.30
CA ARG A 378 73.40 -56.84 -58.29
C ARG A 378 73.70 -56.12 -56.96
N GLU A 379 72.83 -55.39 -56.24
CA GLU A 379 71.44 -55.66 -55.78
C GLU A 379 71.33 -57.03 -55.06
N PRO A 380 70.46 -57.27 -54.03
CA PRO A 380 69.19 -56.60 -53.68
C PRO A 380 68.90 -56.68 -52.12
N PRO A 381 67.66 -56.85 -51.57
CA PRO A 381 66.27 -56.64 -52.05
C PRO A 381 65.40 -55.80 -51.05
N PHE A 382 64.18 -55.32 -51.26
CA PHE A 382 63.01 -55.75 -52.04
C PHE A 382 62.05 -54.55 -52.32
N GLN A 383 61.47 -54.60 -53.53
CA GLN A 383 60.06 -54.35 -53.91
C GLN A 383 59.47 -52.91 -53.95
N SER A 384 59.54 -52.34 -55.15
CA SER A 384 58.42 -52.07 -56.07
C SER A 384 57.16 -51.32 -55.60
N GLY A 385 56.78 -50.25 -56.33
CA GLY A 385 55.37 -49.87 -56.47
C GLY A 385 55.06 -48.44 -56.90
N SER A 386 54.94 -48.22 -58.21
CA SER A 386 54.61 -46.96 -58.90
C SER A 386 53.14 -46.51 -58.76
N LEU A 387 52.95 -45.17 -58.75
CA LEU A 387 51.81 -44.35 -59.25
C LEU A 387 50.35 -44.74 -58.90
N LYS A 388 49.65 -43.82 -58.22
CA LYS A 388 48.42 -43.09 -58.64
C LYS A 388 47.54 -42.65 -57.44
N ARG A 389 47.16 -41.36 -57.40
CA ARG A 389 45.91 -40.86 -56.75
C ARG A 389 44.69 -41.57 -57.38
N PRO A 390 43.48 -41.66 -56.76
CA PRO A 390 42.92 -40.78 -55.72
C PRO A 390 42.09 -41.49 -54.60
N GLY A 391 41.65 -40.71 -53.61
CA GLY A 391 40.30 -40.82 -53.04
C GLY A 391 40.03 -41.77 -51.85
N SER A 392 39.44 -41.16 -50.81
CA SER A 392 38.19 -41.59 -50.15
C SER A 392 38.22 -42.20 -48.74
N SER A 393 37.34 -41.62 -47.93
CA SER A 393 36.69 -42.15 -46.71
C SER A 393 37.55 -42.10 -45.42
N ARG A 394 37.12 -41.57 -44.28
CA ARG A 394 35.79 -41.28 -43.72
C ARG A 394 35.90 -40.05 -42.81
N GLN A 395 35.07 -39.03 -43.06
CA GLN A 395 33.84 -38.69 -42.34
C GLN A 395 34.06 -37.75 -41.14
N LEU A 396 33.88 -36.46 -41.42
CA LEU A 396 33.07 -35.59 -40.57
C LEU A 396 31.62 -36.14 -40.53
N PRO A 397 30.84 -35.77 -39.51
CA PRO A 397 29.71 -34.87 -39.78
C PRO A 397 29.68 -33.74 -38.73
N SER A 398 29.64 -32.46 -39.10
CA SER A 398 28.46 -31.70 -39.57
C SER A 398 27.21 -31.91 -38.70
N ASN A 399 26.86 -30.91 -37.88
CA ASN A 399 25.62 -30.16 -38.05
C ASN A 399 25.55 -28.94 -37.12
N LEU A 400 25.19 -27.81 -37.71
CA LEU A 400 24.76 -26.59 -37.05
C LEU A 400 23.23 -26.61 -36.91
N ARG A 401 22.76 -26.12 -35.76
CA ARG A 401 21.53 -25.33 -35.53
C ARG A 401 20.14 -26.01 -35.45
N ILE A 402 19.47 -25.66 -34.34
CA ILE A 402 18.02 -25.40 -34.12
C ILE A 402 17.16 -26.58 -33.61
N LEU A 403 16.80 -26.55 -32.31
CA LEU A 403 15.43 -26.31 -31.80
C LEU A 403 15.37 -26.37 -30.25
N GLN A 404 14.95 -25.25 -29.65
CA GLN A 404 13.97 -25.08 -28.55
C GLN A 404 14.01 -25.98 -27.27
N ASN A 405 14.17 -25.28 -26.13
CA ASN A 405 13.75 -25.63 -24.74
C ASN A 405 12.29 -26.15 -24.64
N PRO A 406 11.74 -26.61 -23.46
CA PRO A 406 12.29 -26.69 -22.08
C PRO A 406 12.02 -28.03 -21.35
N LEU A 407 12.60 -28.22 -20.15
CA LEU A 407 11.92 -28.55 -18.87
C LEU A 407 12.87 -29.24 -17.87
N SER A 408 12.82 -28.72 -16.64
CA SER A 408 12.99 -29.41 -15.35
C SER A 408 14.39 -29.59 -14.73
N SER A 409 14.50 -28.96 -13.56
CA SER A 409 14.99 -29.51 -12.28
C SER A 409 16.47 -29.33 -11.92
N GLY A 410 16.70 -28.57 -10.84
CA GLY A 410 17.96 -28.68 -10.09
C GLY A 410 18.31 -27.52 -9.17
N PHE A 411 17.44 -27.17 -8.22
CA PHE A 411 17.77 -26.70 -6.86
C PHE A 411 18.93 -25.71 -6.63
N ASN A 412 18.53 -24.49 -6.24
CA ASN A 412 19.31 -23.50 -5.48
C ASN A 412 19.92 -24.10 -4.19
N PRO A 413 21.20 -23.80 -3.88
CA PRO A 413 21.73 -23.90 -2.53
C PRO A 413 22.23 -22.54 -2.06
N GLU A 414 21.34 -21.62 -1.68
CA GLU A 414 21.70 -20.45 -0.84
C GLU A 414 20.41 -19.78 -0.34
N ALA A 415 19.72 -20.48 0.57
CA ALA A 415 18.74 -19.88 1.46
C ALA A 415 19.48 -19.45 2.73
N ILE A 416 19.71 -18.14 2.88
CA ILE A 416 20.13 -17.55 4.15
C ILE A 416 18.86 -17.16 4.90
N TYR A 417 18.58 -17.90 5.98
CA TYR A 417 17.72 -17.48 7.09
C TYR A 417 18.59 -17.46 8.35
N VAL A 418 18.76 -16.29 8.94
CA VAL A 418 18.58 -16.01 10.38
C VAL A 418 18.00 -14.62 10.50
#